data_AF-A0A843CKV4-F1
#
_entry.id   AF-A0A843CKV4-F1
#
_cell.length_a   1.000
_cell.length_b   1.000
_cell.length_c   1.000
_cell.angle_alpha   90.00
_cell.angle_beta   90.00
_cell.angle_gamma   90.00
#
_symmetry.space_group_name_H-M   'P 1'
#
loop_
_entity.id
_entity.type
_entity.pdbx_description
1 polymer ?
#
loop_
_entity_poly.entity_id
_entity_poly.type
_entity_poly.pdbx_seq_one_letter_code
_entity_poly.pdbx_strand_id
1 'polypeptide(L)'
;MITMEETERHTETPKQYDQPYVFYVRNEPVMQAALDVFMLINKHGKGLLKAKGNTIPSAVAIANIIVEKMLHNSVSIEYITLDSENTAVFGKRMLSTIEISIIKN
;
A
#
# COMPACT_ATOMS: atom_id res chain seq x y z
N MET A 1 -27.51 40.27 33.21
CA MET A 1 -26.44 39.64 34.01
C MET A 1 -25.62 38.77 33.06
N ILE A 2 -24.34 39.11 32.94
CA ILE A 2 -23.14 38.30 32.66
C ILE A 2 -23.07 37.45 31.37
N THR A 3 -22.06 37.84 30.58
CA THR A 3 -21.36 37.27 29.43
C THR A 3 -20.83 35.84 29.63
N MET A 4 -20.55 35.09 28.55
CA MET A 4 -19.26 34.36 28.34
C MET A 4 -19.24 33.57 27.01
N GLU A 5 -18.19 33.83 26.24
CA GLU A 5 -17.70 33.12 25.04
C GLU A 5 -17.14 31.71 25.36
N GLU A 6 -16.81 30.99 24.27
CA GLU A 6 -15.90 29.84 24.17
C GLU A 6 -16.47 28.48 24.68
N THR A 7 -16.29 27.35 23.98
CA THR A 7 -15.10 26.85 23.29
C THR A 7 -15.49 25.89 22.16
N GLU A 8 -14.81 26.03 21.03
CA GLU A 8 -14.74 25.06 19.92
C GLU A 8 -14.33 23.68 20.45
N ARG A 9 -15.20 22.68 20.32
CA ARG A 9 -14.80 21.27 20.48
C ARG A 9 -14.43 20.72 19.11
N HIS A 10 -13.15 20.85 18.77
CA HIS A 10 -12.50 19.98 17.81
C HIS A 10 -12.73 18.53 18.24
N THR A 11 -13.65 17.83 17.58
CA THR A 11 -13.68 16.37 17.63
C THR A 11 -12.58 15.89 16.70
N GLU A 12 -11.35 15.83 17.21
CA GLU A 12 -10.31 15.00 16.61
C GLU A 12 -10.79 13.55 16.68
N THR A 13 -11.32 13.04 15.56
CA THR A 13 -11.57 11.62 15.39
C THR A 13 -10.25 10.86 15.56
N PRO A 14 -10.22 9.76 16.33
CA PRO A 14 -9.00 9.01 16.56
C PRO A 14 -8.46 8.51 15.22
N LYS A 15 -7.22 8.87 14.93
CA LYS A 15 -6.44 8.46 13.76
C LYS A 15 -6.37 6.92 13.70
N GLN A 16 -7.24 6.30 12.92
CA GLN A 16 -7.27 4.86 12.67
C GLN A 16 -6.12 4.46 11.72
N TYR A 17 -4.90 4.37 12.24
CA TYR A 17 -3.74 3.80 11.54
C TYR A 17 -3.40 2.47 12.19
N ASP A 18 -4.00 1.36 11.73
CA ASP A 18 -3.44 0.07 12.16
C ASP A 18 -3.61 -1.08 11.16
N GLN A 19 -4.22 -0.84 9.99
CA GLN A 19 -4.24 -1.83 8.92
C GLN A 19 -3.73 -1.20 7.63
N PRO A 20 -2.64 -1.73 7.02
CA PRO A 20 -2.16 -1.23 5.75
C PRO A 20 -3.22 -1.51 4.68
N TYR A 21 -3.51 -0.52 3.84
CA TYR A 21 -4.38 -0.75 2.70
C TYR A 21 -3.67 -1.64 1.69
N VAL A 22 -4.35 -2.73 1.31
CA VAL A 22 -3.80 -3.76 0.42
C VAL A 22 -4.13 -3.44 -1.03
N PHE A 23 -3.10 -3.37 -1.87
CA PHE A 23 -3.22 -3.27 -3.32
C PHE A 23 -2.81 -4.61 -3.95
N TYR A 24 -3.75 -5.27 -4.62
CA TYR A 24 -3.48 -6.54 -5.31
C TYR A 24 -3.06 -6.28 -6.76
N VAL A 25 -1.79 -6.55 -7.06
CA VAL A 25 -1.22 -6.28 -8.38
C VAL A 25 -1.74 -7.28 -9.40
N ARG A 26 -2.34 -6.74 -10.47
CA ARG A 26 -2.90 -7.49 -11.60
C ARG A 26 -2.08 -7.24 -12.87
N ASN A 27 -2.65 -7.59 -14.03
CA ASN A 27 -2.06 -7.39 -15.35
C ASN A 27 -2.40 -6.01 -15.95
N GLU A 28 -2.75 -5.02 -15.13
CA GLU A 28 -2.98 -3.66 -15.62
C GLU A 28 -1.64 -2.96 -15.95
N PRO A 29 -1.66 -1.89 -16.78
CA PRO A 29 -0.45 -1.14 -17.09
C PRO A 29 0.22 -0.63 -15.80
N VAL A 30 1.53 -0.86 -15.68
CA VAL A 30 2.31 -0.56 -14.48
C VAL A 30 2.15 0.89 -14.01
N MET A 31 2.10 1.85 -14.94
CA MET A 31 1.94 3.27 -14.61
C MET A 31 0.56 3.61 -14.04
N GLN A 32 -0.49 2.89 -14.49
CA GLN A 32 -1.83 3.06 -13.94
C GLN A 32 -1.89 2.53 -12.50
N ALA A 33 -1.40 1.31 -12.29
CA ALA A 33 -1.30 0.73 -10.95
C ALA A 33 -0.44 1.60 -10.00
N ALA A 34 0.66 2.18 -10.51
CA ALA A 34 1.47 3.10 -9.73
C ALA A 34 0.72 4.37 -9.32
N LEU A 35 -0.13 4.94 -10.18
CA LEU A 35 -0.96 6.08 -9.81
C LEU A 35 -1.98 5.70 -8.72
N ASP A 36 -2.58 4.52 -8.81
CA ASP A 36 -3.53 4.02 -7.81
C ASP A 36 -2.85 3.82 -6.43
N VAL A 37 -1.66 3.20 -6.43
CA VAL A 37 -0.85 3.03 -5.22
C VAL A 37 -0.40 4.38 -4.65
N PHE A 38 -0.04 5.35 -5.50
CA PHE A 38 0.28 6.71 -5.07
C PHE A 38 -0.89 7.34 -4.31
N MET A 39 -2.11 7.28 -4.87
CA MET A 39 -3.31 7.83 -4.22
C MET A 39 -3.57 7.14 -2.88
N LEU A 40 -3.37 5.82 -2.82
CA LEU A 40 -3.54 5.03 -1.61
C LEU A 40 -2.58 5.46 -0.49
N ILE A 41 -1.27 5.53 -0.80
CA ILE A 41 -0.24 5.91 0.17
C ILE A 41 -0.43 7.36 0.62
N ASN A 42 -0.78 8.28 -0.29
CA ASN A 42 -1.02 9.67 0.11
C ASN A 42 -2.23 9.82 1.04
N LYS A 43 -3.27 9.01 0.84
CA LYS A 43 -4.47 9.04 1.70
C LYS A 43 -4.26 8.38 3.05
N HIS A 44 -3.49 7.28 3.10
CA HIS A 44 -3.43 6.41 4.28
C HIS A 44 -2.07 6.38 4.99
N GLY A 45 -1.02 6.98 4.40
CA GLY A 45 0.34 6.99 4.93
C GLY A 45 1.07 5.64 4.84
N LYS A 46 0.40 4.57 4.39
CA LYS A 46 0.97 3.24 4.22
C LYS A 46 0.25 2.48 3.11
N GLY A 47 0.96 1.64 2.39
CA GLY A 47 0.40 0.74 1.37
C GLY A 47 1.10 -0.62 1.41
N LEU A 48 0.34 -1.69 1.13
CA LEU A 48 0.84 -3.06 1.04
C LEU A 48 0.54 -3.62 -0.34
N LEU A 49 1.56 -3.84 -1.16
CA LEU A 49 1.40 -4.43 -2.48
C LEU A 49 1.48 -5.95 -2.35
N LYS A 50 0.49 -6.68 -2.88
CA LYS A 50 0.49 -8.14 -2.93
C LYS A 50 0.42 -8.62 -4.36
N ALA A 51 1.29 -9.54 -4.73
CA ALA A 51 1.33 -10.11 -6.08
C ALA A 51 1.70 -11.58 -6.07
N LYS A 52 1.39 -12.29 -7.17
CA LYS A 52 1.55 -13.73 -7.27
C LYS A 52 1.99 -14.15 -8.66
N GLY A 53 2.87 -15.15 -8.73
CA GLY A 53 3.39 -15.69 -9.99
C GLY A 53 3.88 -14.59 -10.93
N ASN A 54 3.29 -14.52 -12.12
CA ASN A 54 3.74 -13.63 -13.19
C ASN A 54 3.51 -12.13 -12.91
N THR A 55 2.74 -11.75 -11.89
CA THR A 55 2.55 -10.32 -11.53
C THR A 55 3.61 -9.81 -10.54
N ILE A 56 4.49 -10.68 -10.03
CA ILE A 56 5.57 -10.29 -9.10
C ILE A 56 6.47 -9.20 -9.69
N PRO A 57 6.98 -9.30 -10.95
CA PRO A 57 7.80 -8.24 -11.52
C PRO A 57 7.08 -6.90 -11.61
N SER A 58 5.77 -6.91 -11.89
CA SER A 58 4.95 -5.70 -11.90
C SER A 58 4.88 -5.05 -10.52
N ALA A 59 4.74 -5.84 -9.44
CA ALA A 59 4.73 -5.32 -8.07
C ALA A 59 6.04 -4.62 -7.71
N VAL A 60 7.17 -5.21 -8.09
CA VAL A 60 8.50 -4.62 -7.90
C VAL A 60 8.64 -3.33 -8.71
N ALA A 61 8.18 -3.32 -9.96
CA ALA A 61 8.21 -2.12 -10.80
C ALA A 61 7.37 -1.00 -10.21
N ILE A 62 6.15 -1.29 -9.74
CA ILE A 62 5.28 -0.31 -9.07
C ILE A 62 5.96 0.25 -7.82
N ALA A 63 6.47 -0.62 -6.94
CA ALA A 63 7.17 -0.19 -5.73
C ALA A 63 8.35 0.74 -6.05
N ASN A 64 9.16 0.39 -7.05
CA ASN A 64 10.28 1.23 -7.48
C ASN A 64 9.82 2.55 -8.06
N ILE A 65 8.77 2.59 -8.88
CA ILE A 65 8.21 3.85 -9.40
C ILE A 65 7.74 4.75 -8.25
N ILE A 66 7.06 4.17 -7.25
CA ILE A 66 6.59 4.92 -6.09
C ILE A 66 7.75 5.53 -5.31
N VAL A 67 8.73 4.72 -4.92
CA VAL A 67 9.83 5.14 -4.05
C VAL A 67 10.83 6.03 -4.79
N GLU A 68 11.19 5.69 -6.03
CA GLU A 68 12.26 6.38 -6.77
C GLU A 68 11.77 7.55 -7.61
N LYS A 69 10.48 7.60 -7.97
CA LYS A 69 9.94 8.59 -8.93
C LYS A 69 8.80 9.43 -8.36
N MET A 70 7.72 8.81 -7.87
CA MET A 70 6.49 9.56 -7.54
C MET A 70 6.49 10.18 -6.14
N LEU A 71 7.00 9.49 -5.13
CA LEU A 71 7.03 9.91 -3.72
C LEU A 71 8.46 9.95 -3.17
N HIS A 72 9.42 10.27 -4.03
CA HIS A 72 10.85 10.32 -3.71
C HIS A 72 11.13 11.05 -2.38
N ASN A 73 11.94 10.43 -1.53
CA ASN A 73 12.27 10.87 -0.16
C ASN A 73 11.08 11.01 0.82
N SER A 74 9.85 10.85 0.37
CA SER A 74 8.64 10.97 1.20
C SER A 74 8.13 9.62 1.71
N VAL A 75 8.62 8.52 1.12
CA VAL A 75 8.27 7.15 1.50
C VAL A 75 9.52 6.27 1.52
N SER A 76 9.41 5.12 2.17
CA SER A 76 10.43 4.07 2.19
C SER A 76 9.78 2.69 2.13
N ILE A 77 10.54 1.69 1.67
CA ILE A 77 10.15 0.29 1.79
C ILE A 77 10.40 -0.14 3.24
N GLU A 78 9.35 -0.57 3.93
CA GLU A 78 9.43 -1.06 5.31
C GLU A 78 9.92 -2.51 5.33
N TYR A 79 9.32 -3.37 4.50
CA TYR A 79 9.74 -4.76 4.33
C TYR A 79 9.29 -5.32 2.98
N ILE A 80 9.94 -6.42 2.58
CA ILE A 80 9.54 -7.27 1.46
C ILE A 80 9.53 -8.71 1.96
N THR A 81 8.42 -9.41 1.75
CA THR A 81 8.28 -10.84 2.09
C THR A 81 7.99 -11.64 0.83
N LEU A 82 8.70 -12.75 0.65
CA LEU A 82 8.49 -13.71 -0.42
C LEU A 82 8.03 -15.04 0.19
N ASP A 83 6.98 -15.63 -0.36
CA ASP A 83 6.43 -16.90 0.08
C ASP A 83 5.86 -17.68 -1.12
N SER A 84 5.09 -18.74 -0.86
CA SER A 84 4.35 -19.50 -1.87
C SER A 84 3.03 -20.01 -1.32
N GLU A 85 2.00 -20.02 -2.15
CA GLU A 85 0.71 -20.62 -1.83
C GLU A 85 0.45 -21.88 -2.66
N ASN A 86 -0.28 -22.83 -2.08
CA ASN A 86 -0.67 -24.05 -2.78
C ASN A 86 -1.98 -23.82 -3.54
N THR A 87 -1.95 -23.85 -4.86
CA THR A 87 -3.18 -23.72 -5.65
C THR A 87 -3.85 -25.08 -5.77
N ALA A 88 -5.07 -25.21 -5.25
CA ALA A 88 -5.87 -26.44 -5.33
C ALA A 88 -6.33 -26.80 -6.76
N VAL A 89 -5.99 -25.97 -7.75
CA VAL A 89 -6.50 -26.03 -9.13
C VAL A 89 -5.41 -26.63 -10.02
N PHE A 90 -5.62 -27.88 -10.47
CA PHE A 90 -4.79 -28.66 -11.40
C PHE A 90 -3.37 -29.01 -10.92
N GLY A 91 -3.28 -30.04 -10.06
CA GLY A 91 -2.01 -30.52 -9.51
C GLY A 91 -1.49 -29.54 -8.45
N LYS A 92 -0.85 -30.05 -7.40
CA LYS A 92 -0.28 -29.20 -6.34
C LYS A 92 0.85 -28.35 -6.94
N ARG A 93 0.51 -27.17 -7.46
CA ARG A 93 1.49 -26.20 -7.97
C ARG A 93 1.67 -25.14 -6.91
N MET A 94 2.91 -25.01 -6.45
CA MET A 94 3.31 -23.90 -5.59
C MET A 94 3.36 -22.64 -6.45
N LEU A 95 2.58 -21.63 -6.06
CA LEU A 95 2.56 -20.32 -6.71
C LEU A 95 3.27 -19.33 -5.78
N SER A 96 4.39 -18.77 -6.23
CA SER A 96 5.12 -17.77 -5.46
C SER A 96 4.27 -16.53 -5.24
N THR A 97 4.40 -15.94 -4.06
CA THR A 97 3.70 -14.71 -3.64
C THR A 97 4.72 -13.72 -3.09
N ILE A 98 4.48 -12.42 -3.32
CA ILE A 98 5.29 -11.34 -2.74
C ILE A 98 4.39 -10.35 -2.03
N GLU A 99 4.88 -9.81 -0.92
CA GLU A 99 4.29 -8.68 -0.20
C GLU A 99 5.35 -7.57 -0.05
N ILE A 100 5.02 -6.35 -0.45
CA ILE A 100 5.90 -5.18 -0.34
C ILE A 100 5.17 -4.10 0.46
N SER A 101 5.69 -3.76 1.64
CA SER A 101 5.17 -2.70 2.49
C SER A 101 5.88 -1.39 2.21
N ILE A 102 5.12 -0.34 1.91
CA ILE A 102 5.61 1.01 1.67
C ILE A 102 5.00 1.93 2.72
N ILE A 103 5.83 2.68 3.44
CA ILE A 103 5.41 3.59 4.50
C ILE A 103 5.86 5.01 4.18
N LYS A 104 5.01 5.98 4.52
CA LYS A 104 5.35 7.40 4.46
C LYS A 104 6.31 7.74 5.62
N ASN A 105 7.37 8.47 5.30
CA ASN A 105 8.38 8.92 6.27
C ASN A 105 7.82 10.02 7.19
#